data_AF-B3QW51-F1
#
_entry.id   AF-B3QW51-F1
#
_cell.length_a   1.000
_cell.length_b   1.000
_cell.length_c   1.000
_cell.angle_alpha   90.00
_cell.angle_beta   90.00
_cell.angle_gamma   90.00
#
_symmetry.space_group_name_H-M   'P 1'
#
loop_
_entity.id
_entity.type
_entity.pdbx_description
1 polymer ?
#
loop_
_entity_poly.entity_id
_entity_poly.type
_entity_poly.pdbx_seq_one_letter_code
_entity_poly.pdbx_strand_id
1 'polypeptide(L)'
;MIPFLFVHLPSIKTDNLMKRILIFSLLGFVLGACSPSGKSSEIATEGKNTASEKAEADGQNTASTENEGEKIFKMYCSSCHQMSPPPKIAPPVLGIAAHYREAFKNKEEAVAHMVAFIQSPDSSKSKLEARALNRFGLMPTLPLSKEKLSMAAGWLWDQYDPNFKCGGGAGAGAGVRAGAGSK
;
A
#
# COMPACT_ATOMS: atom_id res chain seq x y z
N MET A 1 8.95 -26.97 -53.58
CA MET A 1 9.55 -25.80 -54.25
C MET A 1 8.51 -24.70 -54.32
N ILE A 2 8.55 -23.77 -53.36
CA ILE A 2 8.29 -22.32 -53.42
C ILE A 2 8.83 -21.83 -52.05
N PRO A 3 9.85 -20.94 -52.01
CA PRO A 3 10.68 -20.76 -50.83
C PRO A 3 10.08 -19.80 -49.81
N PHE A 4 10.41 -20.07 -48.55
CA PHE A 4 10.25 -19.21 -47.38
C PHE A 4 10.76 -17.80 -47.65
N LEU A 5 9.87 -16.81 -47.61
CA LEU A 5 10.25 -15.40 -47.40
C LEU A 5 10.05 -15.06 -45.92
N PHE A 6 11.12 -15.33 -45.20
CA PHE A 6 11.39 -14.93 -43.82
C PHE A 6 11.69 -13.42 -43.83
N VAL A 7 10.69 -12.58 -43.54
CA VAL A 7 10.95 -11.15 -43.33
C VAL A 7 11.29 -10.94 -41.86
N HIS A 8 12.59 -10.78 -41.65
CA HIS A 8 13.28 -10.49 -40.41
C HIS A 8 12.91 -9.08 -39.90
N LEU A 9 12.28 -9.00 -38.73
CA LEU A 9 11.98 -7.73 -38.06
C LEU A 9 13.13 -7.41 -37.07
N PRO A 10 13.80 -6.24 -37.19
CA PRO A 10 14.91 -5.91 -36.30
C PRO A 10 14.44 -5.48 -34.91
N SER A 11 15.12 -6.06 -33.93
CA SER A 11 15.09 -5.77 -32.49
C SER A 11 15.49 -4.32 -32.19
N ILE A 12 14.57 -3.51 -31.65
CA ILE A 12 14.87 -2.15 -31.18
C ILE A 12 15.30 -2.21 -29.71
N LYS A 13 16.58 -1.91 -29.49
CA LYS A 13 17.24 -1.82 -28.19
C LYS A 13 17.09 -0.39 -27.65
N THR A 14 16.51 -0.21 -26.47
CA THR A 14 16.45 1.08 -25.76
C THR A 14 17.34 1.05 -24.53
N ASP A 15 18.63 1.24 -24.73
CA ASP A 15 19.63 1.42 -23.68
C ASP A 15 20.31 2.79 -23.87
N ASN A 16 20.31 3.62 -22.82
CA ASN A 16 21.20 4.78 -22.62
C ASN A 16 20.78 6.21 -23.11
N LEU A 17 19.55 6.69 -22.83
CA LEU A 17 19.25 8.14 -22.89
C LEU A 17 19.56 8.90 -21.59
N MET A 18 20.15 8.20 -20.61
CA MET A 18 20.66 8.71 -19.32
C MET A 18 21.86 9.68 -19.43
N LYS A 19 22.21 10.17 -20.63
CA LYS A 19 23.38 11.04 -20.87
C LYS A 19 23.07 12.46 -21.35
N ARG A 20 21.81 12.83 -21.63
CA ARG A 20 21.46 14.15 -22.21
C ARG A 20 20.75 15.13 -21.27
N ILE A 21 20.31 14.70 -20.08
CA ILE A 21 19.80 15.63 -19.03
C ILE A 21 20.95 16.17 -18.14
N LEU A 22 22.17 15.68 -18.34
CA LEU A 22 23.44 16.26 -17.85
C LEU A 22 23.72 17.71 -18.35
N ILE A 23 22.76 18.37 -19.01
CA ILE A 23 22.86 19.75 -19.51
C ILE A 23 22.17 20.78 -18.59
N PHE A 24 21.37 20.37 -17.58
CA PHE A 24 20.78 21.31 -16.61
C PHE A 24 21.70 21.67 -15.42
N SER A 25 23.02 21.51 -15.60
CA SER A 25 24.04 21.81 -14.59
C SER A 25 24.67 23.21 -14.73
N LEU A 26 24.17 24.12 -15.57
CA LEU A 26 24.98 25.30 -15.97
C LEU A 26 24.25 26.64 -16.15
N LEU A 27 23.20 26.95 -15.38
CA LEU A 27 22.80 28.36 -15.24
C LEU A 27 22.34 28.69 -13.82
N GLY A 28 23.29 29.18 -13.03
CA GLY A 28 23.03 29.84 -11.76
C GLY A 28 22.38 31.21 -11.95
N PHE A 29 21.50 31.57 -11.03
CA PHE A 29 21.07 32.95 -10.77
C PHE A 29 20.74 33.04 -9.27
N VAL A 30 21.73 33.40 -8.45
CA VAL A 30 21.95 34.74 -7.87
C VAL A 30 20.99 35.04 -6.70
N LEU A 31 21.60 34.98 -5.50
CA LEU A 31 21.50 35.84 -4.32
C LEU A 31 20.27 36.76 -4.18
N GLY A 32 19.57 36.62 -3.05
CA GLY A 32 18.70 37.64 -2.48
C GLY A 32 18.63 37.51 -0.96
N ALA A 33 19.29 38.43 -0.25
CA ALA A 33 19.29 38.57 1.20
C ALA A 33 18.29 39.65 1.66
N CYS A 34 17.56 39.43 2.76
CA CYS A 34 17.20 40.46 3.73
C CYS A 34 16.62 39.82 5.02
N SER A 35 17.19 40.18 6.17
CA SER A 35 16.65 39.92 7.52
C SER A 35 15.69 41.04 7.95
N PRO A 36 14.86 40.80 8.97
CA PRO A 36 14.88 41.72 10.11
C PRO A 36 14.90 41.07 11.50
N SER A 37 15.44 41.87 12.42
CA SER A 37 15.73 41.66 13.84
C SER A 37 14.54 41.33 14.76
N GLY A 38 14.77 40.40 15.69
CA GLY A 38 14.72 40.62 17.15
C GLY A 38 13.37 40.64 17.88
N LYS A 39 13.13 39.63 18.73
CA LYS A 39 13.03 39.79 20.20
C LYS A 39 13.12 38.45 20.95
N SER A 40 13.77 38.54 22.10
CA SER A 40 14.30 37.51 23.00
C SER A 40 13.24 36.69 23.75
N SER A 41 13.50 35.40 23.96
CA SER A 41 13.48 34.81 25.31
C SER A 41 14.25 33.49 25.29
N GLU A 42 15.32 33.47 26.08
CA GLU A 42 16.21 32.33 26.34
C GLU A 42 15.46 31.11 26.87
N ILE A 43 15.94 29.92 26.50
CA ILE A 43 16.52 28.93 27.43
C ILE A 43 17.49 28.07 26.60
N ALA A 44 18.78 28.17 26.96
CA ALA A 44 19.86 27.28 26.54
C ALA A 44 19.51 25.81 26.92
N THR A 45 19.87 24.80 26.15
CA THR A 45 21.24 24.30 25.94
C THR A 45 21.31 23.53 24.61
N GLU A 46 22.19 23.92 23.69
CA GLU A 46 23.56 23.43 23.49
C GLU A 46 23.65 21.92 23.14
N GLY A 47 23.94 21.64 21.87
CA GLY A 47 24.22 20.30 21.36
C GLY A 47 24.31 20.22 19.83
N LYS A 48 25.44 20.70 19.28
CA LYS A 48 26.03 20.31 17.96
C LYS A 48 25.91 18.78 17.78
N ASN A 49 25.84 18.15 16.61
CA ASN A 49 26.67 18.29 15.41
C ASN A 49 26.19 17.34 14.29
N THR A 50 26.31 17.84 13.06
CA THR A 50 26.89 17.21 11.85
C THR A 50 26.32 15.89 11.28
N ALA A 51 26.10 15.96 9.97
CA ALA A 51 25.80 14.89 9.03
C ALA A 51 26.68 13.63 9.16
N SER A 52 26.05 12.47 8.97
CA SER A 52 26.59 11.41 8.13
C SER A 52 25.47 10.47 7.69
N GLU A 53 25.57 10.10 6.42
CA GLU A 53 24.93 9.00 5.73
C GLU A 53 25.15 7.66 6.45
N LYS A 54 24.18 6.74 6.28
CA LYS A 54 24.30 5.26 6.13
C LYS A 54 23.41 4.39 7.05
N ALA A 55 22.60 3.58 6.36
CA ALA A 55 22.10 2.23 6.68
C ALA A 55 21.14 1.98 7.87
N GLU A 56 19.99 1.41 7.50
CA GLU A 56 19.18 0.37 8.15
C GLU A 56 19.28 0.15 9.68
N ALA A 57 18.17 0.41 10.37
CA ALA A 57 17.49 -0.43 11.39
C ALA A 57 16.21 0.33 11.78
N ASP A 58 15.04 -0.15 11.37
CA ASP A 58 14.15 -0.99 12.19
C ASP A 58 13.82 -0.39 13.57
N GLY A 59 12.52 -0.18 13.79
CA GLY A 59 11.97 0.18 15.09
C GLY A 59 11.55 1.64 15.23
N GLN A 60 10.23 1.82 15.37
CA GLN A 60 9.56 2.95 16.02
C GLN A 60 9.14 4.12 15.12
N ASN A 61 8.10 3.87 14.31
CA ASN A 61 7.09 4.89 14.02
C ASN A 61 5.73 4.25 13.67
N THR A 62 5.23 3.34 14.51
CA THR A 62 3.93 2.68 14.28
C THR A 62 2.76 3.64 14.48
N ALA A 63 2.81 4.53 15.48
CA ALA A 63 1.69 5.43 15.80
C ALA A 63 1.50 6.59 14.79
N SER A 64 2.56 7.05 14.15
CA SER A 64 2.48 8.13 13.14
C SER A 64 2.16 7.58 11.74
N THR A 65 2.59 6.34 11.44
CA THR A 65 2.24 5.66 10.18
C THR A 65 0.79 5.14 10.17
N GLU A 66 0.26 4.70 11.33
CA GLU A 66 -1.16 4.35 11.50
C GLU A 66 -2.09 5.51 11.09
N ASN A 67 -1.77 6.72 11.57
CA ASN A 67 -2.52 7.93 11.22
C ASN A 67 -2.41 8.29 9.74
N GLU A 68 -1.27 8.03 9.10
CA GLU A 68 -1.06 8.39 7.70
C GLU A 68 -1.75 7.41 6.74
N GLY A 69 -1.70 6.11 7.03
CA GLY A 69 -2.43 5.09 6.28
C GLY A 69 -3.94 5.33 6.28
N GLU A 70 -4.49 5.72 7.44
CA GLU A 70 -5.90 6.09 7.57
C GLU A 70 -6.28 7.30 6.70
N LYS A 71 -5.45 8.35 6.69
CA LYS A 71 -5.70 9.55 5.87
C LYS A 71 -5.70 9.21 4.39
N ILE A 72 -4.74 8.40 3.93
CA ILE A 72 -4.68 7.94 2.54
C ILE A 72 -5.94 7.14 2.20
N PHE A 73 -6.35 6.21 3.07
CA PHE A 73 -7.58 5.46 2.87
C PHE A 73 -8.80 6.38 2.76
N LYS A 74 -8.95 7.34 3.68
CA LYS A 74 -10.05 8.31 3.66
C LYS A 74 -10.08 9.13 2.38
N MET A 75 -8.92 9.54 1.87
CA MET A 75 -8.83 10.40 0.69
C MET A 75 -9.05 9.65 -0.63
N TYR A 76 -8.54 8.42 -0.77
CA TYR A 76 -8.51 7.72 -2.06
C TYR A 76 -9.39 6.47 -2.14
N CYS A 77 -9.58 5.77 -1.01
CA CYS A 77 -10.22 4.46 -0.99
C CYS A 77 -11.67 4.51 -0.51
N SER A 78 -11.99 5.44 0.40
CA SER A 78 -13.28 5.54 1.07
C SER A 78 -14.47 5.86 0.14
N SER A 79 -14.18 6.41 -1.04
CA SER A 79 -15.18 6.70 -2.08
C SER A 79 -15.92 5.43 -2.54
N CYS A 80 -15.23 4.29 -2.51
CA CYS A 80 -15.76 3.00 -2.94
C CYS A 80 -15.84 1.99 -1.80
N HIS A 81 -14.84 1.97 -0.91
CA HIS A 81 -14.75 1.03 0.21
C HIS A 81 -15.27 1.66 1.50
N GLN A 82 -16.35 1.11 2.02
CA GLN A 82 -16.86 1.47 3.34
C GLN A 82 -16.20 0.60 4.42
N MET A 83 -16.09 1.11 5.64
CA MET A 83 -15.51 0.34 6.74
C MET A 83 -16.32 -0.94 7.00
N SER A 84 -17.61 -0.75 7.30
CA SER A 84 -18.53 -1.83 7.66
C SER A 84 -19.63 -2.02 6.61
N PRO A 85 -20.28 -3.19 6.58
CA PRO A 85 -21.50 -3.40 5.81
C PRO A 85 -22.61 -2.40 6.19
N PRO A 86 -23.58 -2.13 5.28
CA PRO A 86 -23.75 -2.75 3.96
C PRO A 86 -22.80 -2.16 2.89
N PRO A 87 -22.29 -2.97 1.96
CA PRO A 87 -21.46 -2.46 0.87
C PRO A 87 -22.28 -1.75 -0.21
N LYS A 88 -21.75 -0.65 -0.73
CA LYS A 88 -22.33 0.09 -1.85
C LYS A 88 -21.68 -0.26 -3.19
N ILE A 89 -20.42 0.14 -3.38
CA ILE A 89 -19.71 0.07 -4.67
C ILE A 89 -18.65 -1.03 -4.65
N ALA A 90 -17.98 -1.21 -3.53
CA ALA A 90 -16.92 -2.19 -3.36
C ALA A 90 -17.12 -3.00 -2.06
N PRO A 91 -16.35 -4.08 -1.85
CA PRO A 91 -16.41 -4.85 -0.61
C PRO A 91 -16.06 -3.98 0.61
N PRO A 92 -16.67 -4.24 1.78
CA PRO A 92 -16.34 -3.51 2.99
C PRO A 92 -14.93 -3.88 3.47
N VAL A 93 -14.23 -2.92 4.08
CA VAL A 93 -12.85 -3.08 4.56
C VAL A 93 -12.72 -4.25 5.51
N LEU A 94 -13.64 -4.40 6.47
CA LEU A 94 -13.62 -5.51 7.43
C LEU A 94 -13.65 -6.88 6.73
N GLY A 95 -14.39 -7.00 5.62
CA GLY A 95 -14.44 -8.24 4.83
C GLY A 95 -13.16 -8.48 4.03
N ILE A 96 -12.54 -7.41 3.51
CA ILE A 96 -11.26 -7.53 2.82
C ILE A 96 -10.17 -7.95 3.82
N ALA A 97 -10.10 -7.30 4.98
CA ALA A 97 -9.14 -7.61 6.02
C ALA A 97 -9.27 -9.08 6.49
N ALA A 98 -10.49 -9.59 6.67
CA ALA A 98 -10.73 -10.99 7.00
C ALA A 98 -10.17 -11.97 5.95
N HIS A 99 -10.49 -11.78 4.67
CA HIS A 99 -9.98 -12.66 3.60
C HIS A 99 -8.46 -12.59 3.46
N TYR A 100 -7.85 -11.42 3.67
CA TYR A 100 -6.40 -11.30 3.65
C TYR A 100 -5.75 -12.02 4.84
N ARG A 101 -6.39 -12.01 6.01
CA ARG A 101 -5.92 -12.75 7.21
C ARG A 101 -6.03 -14.26 7.05
N GLU A 102 -6.99 -14.74 6.28
CA GLU A 102 -7.09 -16.14 5.89
C GLU A 102 -6.02 -16.53 4.86
N ALA A 103 -5.73 -15.65 3.90
CA ALA A 103 -4.81 -15.91 2.80
C ALA A 103 -3.32 -15.77 3.17
N PHE A 104 -2.99 -14.96 4.17
CA PHE A 104 -1.61 -14.64 4.55
C PHE A 104 -1.39 -14.73 6.05
N LYS A 105 -0.21 -15.22 6.45
CA LYS A 105 0.20 -15.28 7.86
C LYS A 105 0.88 -13.99 8.32
N ASN A 106 1.52 -13.27 7.40
CA ASN A 106 2.42 -12.16 7.69
C ASN A 106 1.84 -10.86 7.10
N LYS A 107 2.00 -9.75 7.82
CA LYS A 107 1.52 -8.43 7.36
C LYS A 107 2.25 -7.97 6.11
N GLU A 108 3.55 -8.22 6.04
CA GLU A 108 4.45 -7.75 5.00
C GLU A 108 4.09 -8.38 3.64
N GLU A 109 3.81 -9.69 3.63
CA GLU A 109 3.36 -10.41 2.44
C GLU A 109 1.97 -9.94 1.99
N ALA A 110 1.05 -9.77 2.93
CA ALA A 110 -0.29 -9.28 2.65
C ALA A 110 -0.26 -7.88 2.04
N VAL A 111 0.52 -6.97 2.63
CA VAL A 111 0.70 -5.59 2.13
C VAL A 111 1.35 -5.60 0.74
N ALA A 112 2.42 -6.37 0.54
CA ALA A 112 3.06 -6.47 -0.77
C ALA A 112 2.08 -6.97 -1.84
N HIS A 113 1.25 -7.95 -1.50
CA HIS A 113 0.22 -8.46 -2.39
C HIS A 113 -0.88 -7.43 -2.67
N MET A 114 -1.40 -6.74 -1.64
CA MET A 114 -2.39 -5.67 -1.80
C MET A 114 -1.87 -4.57 -2.74
N VAL A 115 -0.63 -4.12 -2.53
CA VAL A 115 0.01 -3.09 -3.34
C VAL A 115 0.12 -3.55 -4.80
N ALA A 116 0.58 -4.78 -5.04
CA ALA A 116 0.67 -5.33 -6.40
C ALA A 116 -0.70 -5.43 -7.08
N PHE A 117 -1.73 -5.85 -6.32
CA PHE A 117 -3.10 -5.90 -6.81
C PHE A 117 -3.66 -4.51 -7.14
N ILE A 118 -3.45 -3.49 -6.30
CA ILE A 118 -3.95 -2.14 -6.55
C ILE A 118 -3.27 -1.49 -7.76
N GLN A 119 -1.97 -1.76 -7.97
CA GLN A 119 -1.22 -1.24 -9.12
C GLN A 119 -1.62 -1.89 -10.44
N SER A 120 -1.95 -3.18 -10.42
CA SER A 120 -2.37 -3.92 -11.60
C SER A 120 -3.47 -4.91 -11.22
N PRO A 121 -4.71 -4.44 -11.04
CA PRO A 121 -5.83 -5.28 -10.65
C PRO A 121 -6.04 -6.36 -11.70
N ASP A 122 -6.16 -7.61 -11.25
CA ASP A 122 -6.40 -8.76 -12.12
C ASP A 122 -7.28 -9.77 -11.38
N SER A 123 -8.27 -10.34 -12.08
CA SER A 123 -9.22 -11.28 -11.48
C SER A 123 -8.54 -12.55 -10.95
N SER A 124 -7.47 -13.03 -11.60
CA SER A 124 -6.70 -14.20 -11.17
C SER A 124 -5.84 -13.94 -9.93
N LYS A 125 -5.53 -12.68 -9.64
CA LYS A 125 -4.73 -12.26 -8.47
C LYS A 125 -5.60 -11.83 -7.30
N SER A 126 -6.92 -11.78 -7.45
CA SER A 126 -7.82 -11.44 -6.35
C SER A 126 -7.73 -12.48 -5.22
N LYS A 127 -7.66 -11.99 -3.98
CA LYS A 127 -7.78 -12.84 -2.77
C LYS A 127 -9.19 -12.83 -2.18
N LEU A 128 -10.10 -12.09 -2.80
CA LEU A 128 -11.51 -12.13 -2.46
C LEU A 128 -12.19 -13.24 -3.26
N GLU A 129 -13.20 -13.85 -2.64
CA GLU A 129 -14.08 -14.86 -3.24
C GLU A 129 -14.59 -14.44 -4.62
N ALA A 130 -14.82 -15.42 -5.50
CA ALA A 130 -15.35 -15.17 -6.86
C ALA A 130 -16.69 -14.40 -6.84
N ARG A 131 -17.49 -14.57 -5.78
CA ARG A 131 -18.74 -13.82 -5.54
C ARG A 131 -18.50 -12.31 -5.41
N ALA A 132 -17.36 -11.89 -4.84
CA ALA A 132 -17.02 -10.47 -4.72
C ALA A 132 -16.71 -9.87 -6.11
N LEU A 133 -15.92 -10.58 -6.93
CA LEU A 133 -15.63 -10.17 -8.30
C LEU A 133 -16.88 -10.12 -9.17
N ASN A 134 -17.79 -11.10 -9.05
CA ASN A 134 -19.04 -11.09 -9.79
C ASN A 134 -19.99 -9.95 -9.38
N ARG A 135 -19.94 -9.53 -8.11
CA ARG A 135 -20.83 -8.48 -7.58
C ARG A 135 -20.31 -7.08 -7.85
N PHE A 136 -19.01 -6.84 -7.69
CA PHE A 136 -18.42 -5.50 -7.72
C PHE A 136 -17.54 -5.25 -8.95
N GLY A 137 -17.22 -6.29 -9.71
CA GLY A 137 -16.23 -6.21 -10.78
C GLY A 137 -14.81 -6.08 -10.25
N LEU A 138 -13.92 -5.64 -11.13
CA LEU A 138 -12.50 -5.45 -10.84
C LEU A 138 -12.25 -4.01 -10.39
N MET A 139 -11.39 -3.85 -9.38
CA MET A 139 -10.99 -2.53 -8.89
C MET A 139 -10.26 -1.74 -10.00
N PRO A 140 -10.50 -0.43 -10.16
CA PRO A 140 -9.72 0.40 -11.09
C PRO A 140 -8.30 0.65 -10.54
N THR A 141 -7.33 0.79 -11.45
CA THR A 141 -5.96 1.16 -11.07
C THR A 141 -5.92 2.59 -10.52
N LEU A 142 -5.19 2.80 -9.43
CA LEU A 142 -5.01 4.11 -8.81
C LEU A 142 -3.62 4.69 -9.11
N PRO A 143 -3.48 5.97 -9.50
CA PRO A 143 -2.21 6.63 -9.77
C PRO A 143 -1.51 7.06 -8.46
N LEU A 144 -1.26 6.10 -7.56
CA LEU A 144 -0.59 6.33 -6.28
C LEU A 144 0.80 5.70 -6.27
N SER A 145 1.75 6.37 -5.61
CA SER A 145 3.08 5.83 -5.35
C SER A 145 2.98 4.54 -4.53
N LYS A 146 3.91 3.60 -4.78
CA LYS A 146 4.02 2.34 -4.02
C LYS A 146 4.01 2.55 -2.51
N GLU A 147 4.72 3.57 -2.03
CA GLU A 147 4.82 3.91 -0.60
C GLU A 147 3.46 4.23 0.03
N LYS A 148 2.70 5.15 -0.57
CA LYS A 148 1.32 5.48 -0.13
C LYS A 148 0.40 4.26 -0.16
N LEU A 149 0.53 3.41 -1.18
CA LEU A 149 -0.24 2.17 -1.25
C LEU A 149 0.12 1.22 -0.11
N SER A 150 1.41 1.09 0.22
CA SER A 150 1.87 0.27 1.35
C SER A 150 1.32 0.78 2.68
N MET A 151 1.29 2.09 2.91
CA MET A 151 0.72 2.67 4.13
C MET A 151 -0.79 2.39 4.24
N ALA A 152 -1.54 2.60 3.15
CA ALA A 152 -2.98 2.33 3.13
C ALA A 152 -3.30 0.84 3.28
N ALA A 153 -2.54 -0.03 2.62
CA ALA A 153 -2.68 -1.48 2.72
C ALA A 153 -2.33 -1.99 4.13
N GLY A 154 -1.28 -1.43 4.73
CA GLY A 154 -0.88 -1.74 6.11
C GLY A 154 -1.98 -1.38 7.09
N TRP A 155 -2.55 -0.18 6.96
CA TRP A 155 -3.69 0.24 7.77
C TRP A 155 -4.93 -0.64 7.53
N LEU A 156 -5.23 -1.02 6.28
CA LEU A 156 -6.34 -1.91 5.93
C LEU A 156 -6.21 -3.27 6.60
N TRP A 157 -5.01 -3.84 6.64
CA TRP A 157 -4.70 -5.11 7.31
C TRP A 157 -4.97 -5.06 8.83
N ASP A 158 -4.73 -3.89 9.44
CA ASP A 158 -4.94 -3.68 10.87
C ASP A 158 -6.43 -3.54 11.22
N GLN A 159 -7.31 -3.30 10.24
CA GLN A 159 -8.77 -3.25 10.46
C GLN A 159 -9.42 -4.63 10.64
N TYR A 160 -8.63 -5.70 10.76
CA TYR A 160 -9.17 -7.03 10.97
C TYR A 160 -9.86 -7.14 12.34
N ASP A 161 -11.13 -7.57 12.33
CA ASP A 161 -11.88 -7.93 13.54
C ASP A 161 -12.26 -9.42 13.47
N PRO A 162 -11.79 -10.27 14.40
CA PRO A 162 -12.15 -11.70 14.42
C PRO A 162 -13.64 -11.96 14.71
N ASN A 163 -14.37 -10.97 15.24
CA ASN A 163 -15.81 -11.08 15.47
C ASN A 163 -16.63 -10.67 14.25
N PHE A 164 -15.99 -10.11 13.22
CA PHE A 164 -16.65 -9.72 11.99
C PHE A 164 -17.09 -10.96 11.22
N LYS A 165 -18.39 -11.21 11.19
CA LYS A 165 -18.97 -12.28 10.39
C LYS A 165 -19.20 -11.77 8.97
N CYS A 166 -18.31 -12.14 8.05
CA CYS A 166 -18.57 -11.97 6.62
C CYS A 166 -19.84 -12.77 6.27
N GLY A 167 -20.83 -12.11 5.69
CA GLY A 167 -22.13 -12.71 5.41
C GLY A 167 -22.03 -13.84 4.38
N GLY A 168 -21.93 -15.09 4.86
CA GLY A 168 -22.33 -16.32 4.16
C GLY A 168 -21.24 -17.07 3.41
N GLY A 169 -20.55 -17.98 4.11
CA GLY A 169 -19.77 -19.08 3.55
C GLY A 169 -19.22 -19.97 4.67
N ALA A 170 -19.80 -21.15 4.86
CA ALA A 170 -19.35 -22.13 5.85
C ALA A 170 -17.89 -22.57 5.60
N GLY A 171 -17.07 -22.65 6.65
CA GLY A 171 -15.73 -23.23 6.54
C GLY A 171 -14.87 -23.14 7.79
N ALA A 172 -14.86 -24.23 8.57
CA ALA A 172 -13.79 -24.66 9.47
C ALA A 172 -13.43 -23.80 10.69
N GLY A 173 -14.29 -23.86 11.72
CA GLY A 173 -13.91 -23.65 13.11
C GLY A 173 -14.55 -24.72 13.97
N ALA A 174 -14.10 -25.98 13.83
CA ALA A 174 -14.49 -27.08 14.71
C ALA A 174 -13.95 -26.79 16.12
N GLY A 175 -14.72 -26.06 16.92
CA GLY A 175 -14.53 -25.97 18.35
C GLY A 175 -14.82 -27.33 18.97
N VAL A 176 -13.77 -28.06 19.34
CA VAL A 176 -13.90 -29.21 20.25
C VAL A 176 -14.32 -28.65 21.61
N ARG A 177 -15.63 -28.60 21.85
CA ARG A 177 -16.19 -28.50 23.20
C ARG A 177 -16.07 -29.88 23.83
N ALA A 178 -14.97 -30.12 24.53
CA ALA A 178 -14.89 -31.21 25.50
C ALA A 178 -15.63 -30.77 26.77
N GLY A 179 -16.89 -31.17 26.88
CA GLY A 179 -17.62 -31.18 28.14
C GLY A 179 -17.74 -32.62 28.64
N ALA A 180 -17.16 -32.88 29.81
CA ALA A 180 -17.50 -33.98 30.74
C ALA A 180 -16.70 -33.69 32.02
N GLY A 181 -17.23 -33.73 33.24
CA GLY A 181 -18.53 -34.11 33.74
C GLY A 181 -18.38 -34.16 35.27
N SER A 182 -19.36 -33.63 35.99
CA SER A 182 -19.42 -33.67 37.45
C SER A 182 -19.55 -35.10 37.96
N LYS A 183 -18.78 -35.46 38.98
CA LYS A 183 -19.18 -36.24 40.15
C LYS A 183 -18.13 -36.12 41.24
#